data_AF-A0A1H2EDP5-F1
#
_entry.id   AF-A0A1H2EDP5-F1
#
_cell.length_a   1.000
_cell.length_b   1.000
_cell.length_c   1.000
_cell.angle_alpha   90.00
_cell.angle_beta   90.00
_cell.angle_gamma   90.00
#
_symmetry.space_group_name_H-M   'P 1'
#
loop_
_entity.id
_entity.type
_entity.pdbx_description
1 polymer ?
#
loop_
_entity_poly.entity_id
_entity_poly.type
_entity_poly.pdbx_seq_one_letter_code
_entity_poly.pdbx_strand_id
1 'polypeptide(L)'
;MTAAGMTGGFTPANTVPLRVRTGGARLEQRMQGWQHAWLQSSQGRWWAVVSVRVASANEQSHASIPLTVAAGAIRPAEPVTKDEP
;
A
#
# COMPACT_ATOMS: atom_id res chain seq x y z
N MET A 1 36.80 0.35 -8.38
CA MET A 1 35.79 0.96 -9.27
C MET A 1 34.43 0.67 -8.66
N THR A 2 33.80 1.65 -8.03
CA THR A 2 32.51 1.52 -7.33
C THR A 2 31.42 2.15 -8.18
N ALA A 3 30.39 1.36 -8.49
CA ALA A 3 29.23 1.79 -9.27
C ALA A 3 28.38 2.78 -8.44
N ALA A 4 28.08 3.94 -9.02
CA ALA A 4 27.16 4.91 -8.44
C ALA A 4 25.72 4.37 -8.56
N GLY A 5 25.13 3.99 -7.42
CA GLY A 5 23.71 3.71 -7.31
C GLY A 5 22.91 4.99 -7.50
N MET A 6 22.08 5.05 -8.54
CA MET A 6 21.11 6.13 -8.74
C MET A 6 20.00 5.99 -7.69
N THR A 7 20.14 6.67 -6.55
CA THR A 7 19.02 6.95 -5.65
C THR A 7 18.13 7.98 -6.33
N GLY A 8 17.08 7.51 -7.02
CA GLY A 8 16.02 8.38 -7.53
C GLY A 8 15.27 9.02 -6.36
N GLY A 9 15.67 10.22 -5.97
CA GLY A 9 14.97 11.02 -4.98
C GLY A 9 13.65 11.54 -5.55
N PHE A 10 12.54 11.28 -4.84
CA PHE A 10 11.25 11.89 -5.15
C PHE A 10 11.34 13.40 -4.91
N THR A 11 11.30 14.20 -5.97
CA THR A 11 11.32 15.67 -5.87
C THR A 11 9.88 16.17 -6.06
N PRO A 12 9.19 16.67 -5.02
CA PRO A 12 7.85 17.20 -5.19
C PRO A 12 7.93 18.56 -5.91
N ALA A 13 7.48 18.60 -7.16
CA ALA A 13 7.23 19.85 -7.86
C ALA A 13 5.90 20.42 -7.36
N ASN A 14 5.90 21.48 -6.55
CA ASN A 14 4.66 22.19 -6.24
C ASN A 14 4.89 23.68 -5.93
N THR A 15 4.54 24.53 -6.90
CA THR A 15 4.41 26.00 -6.78
C THR A 15 2.95 26.46 -6.67
N VAL A 16 2.01 25.58 -6.32
CA VAL A 16 0.58 25.90 -6.18
C VAL A 16 0.22 26.27 -4.73
N PRO A 17 -0.57 27.33 -4.47
CA PRO A 17 -1.00 27.73 -3.13
C PRO A 17 -1.89 26.70 -2.41
N LEU A 18 -1.26 25.84 -1.61
CA LEU A 18 -1.57 25.34 -0.26
C LEU A 18 -3.01 25.25 0.33
N ARG A 19 -4.12 25.43 -0.40
CA ARG A 19 -5.48 25.26 0.18
C ARG A 19 -6.01 23.82 0.13
N VAL A 20 -5.29 22.89 -0.51
CA VAL A 20 -5.57 21.44 -0.45
C VAL A 20 -4.25 20.69 -0.24
N ARG A 21 -3.65 20.83 0.94
CA ARG A 21 -2.43 20.06 1.32
C ARG A 21 -2.72 18.73 2.00
N THR A 22 -3.99 18.40 2.22
CA THR A 22 -4.43 17.24 3.00
C THR A 22 -5.42 16.35 2.25
N GLY A 23 -5.51 16.50 0.92
CA GLY A 23 -6.37 15.66 0.07
C GLY A 23 -5.58 14.48 -0.49
N GLY A 24 -5.37 13.43 0.30
CA GLY A 24 -4.73 12.21 -0.19
C GLY A 24 -4.78 11.10 0.84
N ALA A 25 -5.02 9.87 0.36
CA ALA A 25 -4.89 8.67 1.16
C ALA A 25 -3.40 8.42 1.44
N ARG A 26 -3.03 8.29 2.72
CA ARG A 26 -1.70 7.85 3.15
C ARG A 26 -1.53 6.39 2.73
N LEU A 27 -0.58 6.16 1.84
CA LEU A 27 -0.17 4.84 1.37
C LEU A 27 1.28 4.60 1.77
N GLU A 28 1.55 3.40 2.25
CA GLU A 28 2.89 2.95 2.62
C GLU A 28 3.32 1.80 1.70
N GLN A 29 4.62 1.55 1.62
CA GLN A 29 5.16 0.46 0.78
C GLN A 29 4.59 -0.92 1.18
N ARG A 30 4.30 -1.11 2.47
CA ARG A 30 3.62 -2.28 3.01
C ARG A 30 2.47 -1.80 3.86
N MET A 31 1.28 -2.32 3.62
CA MET A 31 0.10 -2.04 4.42
C MET A 31 -0.53 -3.35 4.83
N GLN A 32 -1.01 -3.41 6.07
CA GLN A 32 -1.84 -4.53 6.50
C GLN A 32 -3.19 -4.44 5.79
N GLY A 33 -3.70 -5.60 5.37
CA GLY A 33 -4.98 -5.71 4.70
C GLY A 33 -5.60 -7.08 4.90
N TRP A 34 -6.78 -7.25 4.33
CA TRP A 34 -7.52 -8.51 4.36
C TRP A 34 -7.61 -9.05 2.94
N GLN A 35 -7.25 -10.32 2.77
CA GLN A 35 -7.42 -11.04 1.52
C GLN A 35 -8.81 -11.68 1.48
N HIS A 36 -9.58 -11.37 0.43
CA HIS A 36 -10.96 -11.85 0.28
C HIS A 36 -11.03 -13.04 -0.67
N ALA A 37 -10.30 -12.97 -1.78
CA ALA A 37 -10.39 -13.97 -2.83
C ALA A 37 -9.11 -14.04 -3.67
N TRP A 38 -8.98 -15.16 -4.38
CA TRP A 38 -8.02 -15.36 -5.45
C TRP A 38 -8.74 -15.36 -6.80
N LEU A 39 -8.15 -14.69 -7.78
CA LEU A 39 -8.59 -14.69 -9.17
C LEU A 39 -7.49 -15.29 -10.03
N GLN A 40 -7.86 -16.19 -10.94
CA GLN A 40 -6.96 -16.70 -11.96
C GLN A 40 -7.34 -16.11 -13.32
N SER A 41 -6.39 -15.50 -14.00
CA SER A 41 -6.56 -15.07 -15.39
C SER A 41 -6.55 -16.26 -16.34
N SER A 42 -7.06 -16.09 -17.56
CA SER A 42 -7.00 -17.11 -18.62
C SER A 42 -5.58 -17.53 -18.99
N GLN A 43 -4.57 -16.70 -18.69
CA GLN A 43 -3.14 -16.98 -18.88
C GLN A 43 -2.49 -17.67 -17.67
N GLY A 44 -3.30 -18.15 -16.72
CA GLY A 44 -2.83 -18.87 -15.52
C GLY A 44 -2.24 -18.00 -14.41
N ARG A 45 -2.17 -16.66 -14.59
CA ARG A 45 -1.66 -15.75 -13.55
C ARG A 45 -2.66 -15.56 -12.41
N TRP A 46 -2.16 -15.58 -11.19
CA TRP A 46 -2.95 -15.39 -9.97
C TRP A 46 -2.90 -13.96 -9.44
N TRP A 47 -4.05 -13.49 -8.96
CA TRP A 47 -4.25 -12.17 -8.38
C TRP A 47 -5.03 -12.30 -7.07
N ALA A 48 -4.65 -11.53 -6.07
CA ALA A 48 -5.40 -11.41 -4.84
C ALA A 48 -6.33 -10.21 -4.91
N VAL A 49 -7.57 -10.39 -4.47
CA VAL A 49 -8.47 -9.28 -4.14
C VAL A 49 -8.31 -9.01 -2.65
N VAL A 50 -7.85 -7.81 -2.32
CA VAL A 50 -7.57 -7.38 -0.94
C VAL A 50 -8.30 -6.09 -0.62
N SER A 51 -8.54 -5.83 0.67
CA SER A 51 -8.91 -4.50 1.15
C SER A 51 -7.83 -3.95 2.08
N VAL A 52 -7.41 -2.72 1.85
CA VAL A 52 -6.50 -1.98 2.73
C VAL A 52 -7.24 -0.80 3.35
N ARG A 53 -6.95 -0.52 4.63
CA ARG A 53 -7.44 0.69 5.28
C ARG A 53 -6.46 1.82 4.98
N VAL A 54 -7.00 2.95 4.56
CA VAL A 54 -6.24 4.18 4.38
C VAL A 54 -6.83 5.28 5.24
N ALA A 55 -5.97 6.19 5.67
CA ALA A 55 -6.38 7.43 6.31
C ALA A 55 -5.95 8.61 5.43
N SER A 56 -6.62 9.76 5.56
CA SER A 56 -6.10 11.01 5.03
C SER A 56 -4.76 11.35 5.70
N ALA A 57 -3.96 12.22 5.08
CA ALA A 57 -2.68 12.64 5.66
C ALA A 57 -2.80 13.31 7.05
N ASN A 58 -3.98 13.85 7.39
CA ASN A 58 -4.29 14.41 8.70
C ASN A 58 -5.10 13.44 9.61
N GLU A 59 -5.28 12.20 9.19
CA GLU A 59 -5.95 11.12 9.94
C GLU A 59 -7.43 11.36 10.28
N GLN A 60 -8.04 12.41 9.75
CA GLN A 60 -9.45 12.75 10.02
C GLN A 60 -10.45 11.97 9.15
N SER A 61 -10.00 11.38 8.05
CA SER A 61 -10.86 10.62 7.12
C SER A 61 -10.28 9.24 6.89
N HIS A 62 -11.14 8.24 6.85
CA HIS A 62 -10.74 6.85 6.67
C HIS A 62 -11.57 6.19 5.57
N ALA A 63 -10.94 5.31 4.81
CA ALA A 63 -11.60 4.50 3.81
C ALA A 63 -11.02 3.09 3.77
N SER A 64 -11.84 2.13 3.34
CA SER A 64 -11.37 0.81 2.92
C SER A 64 -11.33 0.80 1.41
N ILE A 65 -10.15 0.57 0.83
CA ILE A 65 -9.96 0.56 -0.62
C ILE A 65 -9.77 -0.89 -1.08
N PRO A 66 -10.61 -1.40 -1.99
CA PRO A 66 -10.37 -2.68 -2.63
C PRO A 66 -9.24 -2.55 -3.65
N LEU A 67 -8.30 -3.49 -3.63
CA LEU A 67 -7.19 -3.57 -4.59
C LEU A 67 -7.13 -4.98 -5.18
N THR A 68 -6.81 -5.06 -6.46
CA THR A 68 -6.42 -6.31 -7.12
C THR A 68 -4.93 -6.29 -7.35
N VAL A 69 -4.20 -7.19 -6.70
CA VAL A 69 -2.74 -7.18 -6.67
C VAL A 69 -2.18 -8.53 -7.13
N ALA A 70 -0.99 -8.53 -7.72
CA ALA A 70 -0.33 -9.76 -8.12
C ALA A 70 -0.04 -10.64 -6.89
N ALA A 71 -0.08 -11.97 -7.04
CA ALA A 71 0.13 -12.90 -5.93
C ALA A 71 1.42 -12.64 -5.12
N GLY A 72 2.51 -12.26 -5.80
CA GLY A 72 3.80 -11.95 -5.15
C GLY A 72 3.84 -10.63 -4.36
N ALA A 73 2.80 -9.79 -4.48
CA ALA A 73 2.70 -8.51 -3.77
C ALA A 73 2.05 -8.65 -2.39
N ILE A 74 1.49 -9.82 -2.05
CA ILE A 74 0.91 -10.09 -0.73
C ILE A 74 1.72 -11.15 0.00
N ARG A 75 1.72 -11.06 1.33
CA ARG A 75 2.31 -12.05 2.22
C ARG A 75 1.37 -12.24 3.41
N PRO A 76 1.26 -13.47 3.97
CA PRO A 76 0.60 -13.66 5.24
C PRO A 76 1.17 -12.70 6.28
N ALA A 77 0.31 -12.10 7.09
CA ALA A 77 0.76 -11.34 8.25
C ALA A 77 1.50 -12.30 9.19
N GLU A 78 2.57 -11.81 9.82
CA GLU A 78 3.22 -12.56 10.88
C GLU A 78 2.22 -12.81 12.01
N PRO A 79 2.17 -14.02 12.58
CA PRO A 79 1.28 -14.30 13.69
C PRO A 79 1.67 -13.40 14.87
N VAL A 80 0.70 -12.69 15.43
CA VAL A 80 0.89 -12.03 16.72
C VAL A 80 0.95 -13.15 17.76
N THR A 81 2.15 -13.49 18.22
CA THR A 81 2.31 -14.33 19.41
C THR A 81 1.67 -13.57 20.55
N LYS A 82 0.50 -14.03 20.98
CA LYS A 82 -0.11 -13.56 22.22
C LYS A 82 0.74 -14.18 23.33
N ASP A 83 1.76 -13.46 23.80
CA ASP A 83 2.38 -13.76 25.08
C ASP A 83 1.27 -13.64 26.13
N GLU A 84 0.83 -14.79 26.64
CA GLU A 84 -0.12 -14.89 27.73
C GLU A 84 0.63 -14.58 29.05
N PRO A 85 0.04 -13.80 29.98
CA PRO A 85 0.71 -13.33 31.19
C PRO A 85 1.12 -14.43 32.17
#